data_AF-A0A7S1PMW2-F1
#
_entry.id   AF-A0A7S1PMW2-F1
#
_cell.length_a   1.000
_cell.length_b   1.000
_cell.length_c   1.000
_cell.angle_alpha   90.00
_cell.angle_beta   90.00
_cell.angle_gamma   90.00
#
_symmetry.space_group_name_H-M   'P 1'
#
loop_
_entity.id
_entity.type
_entity.pdbx_description
1 polymer ?
#
loop_
_entity_poly.entity_id
_entity_poly.type
_entity_poly.pdbx_seq_one_letter_code
_entity_poly.pdbx_strand_id
1 'polypeptide(L)'
;SNSFCTLLQKGRQTKTTAAMASEDRQIQAMIEFIDRDAQEKVREYDDEAQALYDSEKANLVEAQKKKVIAATADAKKQLEVDRRVARAQVSKQERMRVMEARGEALDQVKQRTEQQVRQLVKDSTKYKQLLADLLRQSAIAIAADADVVCRKQDEGVVKGLLKQAEEAAQQACGKAVKLTLSKEHLDDEASWGGVTLKSAGGHKVICDNTLAARTAHCFDEQMPTVRHYLFHEKAHF
;
A
#
# COMPACT_ATOMS: atom_id res chain seq x y z
N SER A 1 -103.10 78.31 39.90
CA SER A 1 -102.65 77.11 40.64
C SER A 1 -102.09 75.99 39.75
N ASN A 2 -101.16 76.24 38.80
CA ASN A 2 -100.61 75.12 37.99
C ASN A 2 -99.11 75.19 37.62
N SER A 3 -98.33 76.12 38.19
CA SER A 3 -96.88 76.22 37.90
C SER A 3 -95.97 75.54 38.92
N PHE A 4 -96.48 75.15 40.09
CA PHE A 4 -95.65 74.51 41.13
C PHE A 4 -95.56 72.98 40.96
N CYS A 5 -96.58 72.35 40.37
CA CYS A 5 -96.62 70.89 40.15
C CYS A 5 -95.71 70.44 38.98
N THR A 6 -95.57 71.28 37.94
CA THR A 6 -94.71 71.00 36.77
C THR A 6 -93.21 71.15 37.05
N LEU A 7 -92.82 72.01 38.00
CA LEU A 7 -91.42 72.18 38.44
C LEU A 7 -90.94 71.01 39.31
N LEU A 8 -91.81 70.44 40.15
CA LEU A 8 -91.50 69.26 40.95
C LEU A 8 -91.40 67.98 40.11
N GLN A 9 -92.21 67.82 39.06
CA GLN A 9 -92.07 66.70 38.11
C GLN A 9 -90.82 66.84 37.21
N LYS A 10 -90.49 68.05 36.72
CA LYS A 10 -89.25 68.30 35.96
C LYS A 10 -87.99 68.16 36.82
N GLY A 11 -88.01 68.60 38.08
CA GLY A 11 -86.90 68.43 39.03
C GLY A 11 -86.68 66.98 39.48
N ARG A 12 -87.75 66.17 39.51
CA ARG A 12 -87.66 64.73 39.83
C ARG A 12 -87.21 63.91 38.61
N GLN A 13 -87.71 64.21 37.40
CA GLN A 13 -87.23 63.58 36.16
C GLN A 13 -85.77 63.93 35.84
N THR A 14 -85.33 65.17 36.06
CA THR A 14 -83.93 65.59 35.84
C THR A 14 -82.94 65.05 36.87
N LYS A 15 -83.37 64.81 38.12
CA LYS A 15 -82.54 64.13 39.13
C LYS A 15 -82.40 62.64 38.84
N THR A 16 -83.45 61.96 38.35
CA THR A 16 -83.36 60.54 37.97
C THR A 16 -82.55 60.33 36.68
N THR A 17 -82.63 61.23 35.69
CA THR A 17 -81.80 61.14 34.48
C THR A 17 -80.32 61.46 34.74
N ALA A 18 -80.00 62.36 35.68
CA ALA A 18 -78.62 62.64 36.09
C ALA A 18 -78.00 61.51 36.93
N ALA A 19 -78.79 60.84 37.78
CA ALA A 19 -78.35 59.64 38.52
C ALA A 19 -78.17 58.43 37.59
N MET A 20 -79.10 58.18 36.66
CA MET A 20 -78.95 57.13 35.65
C MET A 20 -77.73 57.38 34.74
N ALA A 21 -77.48 58.63 34.32
CA ALA A 21 -76.27 58.98 33.57
C ALA A 21 -74.96 58.80 34.37
N SER A 22 -75.01 58.76 35.71
CA SER A 22 -73.85 58.48 36.56
C SER A 22 -73.60 56.97 36.74
N GLU A 23 -74.66 56.18 36.81
CA GLU A 23 -74.61 54.71 36.86
C GLU A 23 -74.16 54.13 35.51
N ASP A 24 -74.67 54.66 34.39
CA ASP A 24 -74.24 54.27 33.04
C ASP A 24 -72.75 54.55 32.81
N ARG A 25 -72.23 55.67 33.33
CA ARG A 25 -70.79 56.00 33.28
C ARG A 25 -69.93 55.04 34.11
N GLN A 26 -70.43 54.59 35.26
CA GLN A 26 -69.73 53.60 36.08
C GLN A 26 -69.70 52.23 35.41
N ILE A 27 -70.81 51.83 34.78
CA ILE A 27 -70.88 50.59 34.00
C ILE A 27 -69.92 50.67 32.80
N GLN A 28 -69.88 51.79 32.08
CA GLN A 28 -68.97 52.00 30.95
C GLN A 28 -67.49 51.94 31.39
N ALA A 29 -67.15 52.58 32.52
CA ALA A 29 -65.81 52.52 33.08
C ALA A 29 -65.44 51.09 33.52
N MET A 30 -66.40 50.31 34.02
CA MET A 30 -66.19 48.90 34.37
C MET A 30 -66.00 48.02 33.13
N ILE A 31 -66.73 48.26 32.04
CA ILE A 31 -66.54 47.59 30.75
C ILE A 31 -65.15 47.90 30.18
N GLU A 32 -64.73 49.16 30.18
CA GLU A 32 -63.40 49.56 29.72
C GLU A 32 -62.27 48.98 30.57
N PHE A 33 -62.51 48.77 31.87
CA PHE A 33 -61.56 48.10 32.76
C PHE A 33 -61.46 46.62 32.40
N ILE A 34 -62.59 45.93 32.18
CA ILE A 34 -62.62 44.53 31.76
C ILE A 34 -61.93 44.35 30.39
N ASP A 35 -62.17 45.26 29.44
CA ASP A 35 -61.53 45.21 28.13
C ASP A 35 -60.01 45.44 28.22
N ARG A 36 -59.57 46.36 29.10
CA ARG A 36 -58.14 46.59 29.34
C ARG A 36 -57.47 45.41 30.03
N ASP A 37 -58.11 44.83 31.04
CA ASP A 37 -57.62 43.66 31.75
C ASP A 37 -57.53 42.45 30.79
N ALA A 38 -58.54 42.24 29.94
CA ALA A 38 -58.51 41.23 28.89
C ALA A 38 -57.38 41.48 27.88
N GLN A 39 -57.16 42.73 27.45
CA GLN A 39 -56.06 43.07 26.54
C GLN A 39 -54.68 42.89 27.19
N GLU A 40 -54.54 43.20 28.47
CA GLU A 40 -53.29 42.98 29.23
C GLU A 40 -53.01 41.48 29.36
N LYS A 41 -54.03 40.66 29.65
CA LYS A 41 -53.92 39.20 29.66
C LYS A 41 -53.52 38.63 28.30
N VAL A 42 -54.08 39.14 27.20
CA VAL A 42 -53.67 38.72 25.84
C VAL A 42 -52.21 39.06 25.59
N ARG A 43 -51.75 40.26 25.96
CA ARG A 43 -50.34 40.64 25.80
C ARG A 43 -49.40 39.78 26.64
N GLU A 44 -49.77 39.48 27.88
CA GLU A 44 -49.01 38.56 28.73
C GLU A 44 -48.86 37.18 28.07
N TYR A 45 -49.93 36.63 27.49
CA TYR A 45 -49.86 35.36 26.77
C TYR A 45 -49.02 35.44 25.50
N ASP A 46 -49.10 36.53 24.74
CA ASP A 46 -48.29 36.73 23.54
C ASP A 46 -46.79 36.84 23.89
N ASP A 47 -46.46 37.59 24.94
CA ASP A 47 -45.09 37.73 25.44
C ASP A 47 -44.54 36.39 25.96
N GLU A 48 -45.36 35.62 26.69
CA GLU A 48 -44.98 34.27 27.15
C GLU A 48 -44.80 33.30 25.97
N ALA A 49 -45.72 33.29 25.01
CA ALA A 49 -45.63 32.46 23.82
C ALA A 49 -44.38 32.78 22.99
N GLN A 50 -44.04 34.07 22.84
CA GLN A 50 -42.85 34.51 22.13
C GLN A 50 -41.57 34.08 22.87
N ALA A 51 -41.53 34.22 24.20
CA ALA A 51 -40.39 33.77 25.01
C ALA A 51 -40.18 32.25 24.92
N LEU A 52 -41.27 31.46 24.95
CA LEU A 52 -41.21 30.02 24.75
C LEU A 52 -40.74 29.65 23.35
N TYR A 53 -41.27 30.31 22.31
CA TYR A 53 -40.85 30.09 20.93
C TYR A 53 -39.36 30.36 20.73
N ASP A 54 -38.86 31.49 21.25
CA ASP A 54 -37.46 31.87 21.12
C ASP A 54 -36.54 30.89 21.87
N SER A 55 -36.95 30.43 23.06
CA SER A 55 -36.25 29.40 23.82
C SER A 55 -36.19 28.05 23.09
N GLU A 56 -37.31 27.55 22.58
CA GLU A 56 -37.36 26.27 21.85
C GLU A 56 -36.56 26.34 20.55
N LYS A 57 -36.69 27.45 19.80
CA LYS A 57 -35.91 27.69 18.59
C LYS A 57 -34.41 27.71 18.90
N ALA A 58 -33.99 28.41 19.95
CA ALA A 58 -32.59 28.42 20.37
C ALA A 58 -32.10 27.00 20.71
N ASN A 59 -32.88 26.23 21.47
CA ASN A 59 -32.56 24.85 21.83
C ASN A 59 -32.41 23.95 20.60
N LEU A 60 -33.33 24.04 19.62
CA LEU A 60 -33.26 23.29 18.37
C LEU A 60 -32.03 23.65 17.54
N VAL A 61 -31.73 24.95 17.40
CA VAL A 61 -30.56 25.43 16.66
C VAL A 61 -29.28 24.97 17.34
N GLU A 62 -29.18 25.07 18.66
CA GLU A 62 -28.02 24.60 19.42
C GLU A 62 -27.82 23.09 19.29
N ALA A 63 -28.90 22.31 19.39
CA ALA A 63 -28.84 20.86 19.22
C ALA A 63 -28.32 20.45 17.84
N GLN A 64 -28.80 21.10 16.78
CA GLN A 64 -28.32 20.84 15.41
C GLN A 64 -26.89 21.35 15.20
N LYS A 65 -26.55 22.52 15.73
CA LYS A 65 -25.18 23.07 15.66
C LYS A 65 -24.18 22.12 16.31
N LYS A 66 -24.49 21.54 17.48
CA LYS A 66 -23.64 20.53 18.14
C LYS A 66 -23.42 19.30 17.26
N LYS A 67 -24.47 18.80 16.59
CA LYS A 67 -24.37 17.67 15.64
C LYS A 67 -23.47 18.00 14.45
N VAL A 68 -23.63 19.18 13.85
CA VAL A 68 -22.81 19.63 12.70
C VAL A 68 -21.35 19.79 13.11
N ILE A 69 -21.07 20.37 14.28
CA ILE A 69 -19.69 20.53 14.78
C ILE A 69 -19.04 19.16 15.02
N ALA A 70 -19.75 18.21 15.61
CA ALA A 70 -19.22 16.86 15.82
C ALA A 70 -18.91 16.16 14.48
N ALA A 71 -19.86 16.16 13.54
CA ALA A 71 -19.68 15.53 12.24
C ALA A 71 -18.53 16.15 11.42
N THR A 72 -18.40 17.49 11.45
CA THR A 72 -17.30 18.19 10.77
C THR A 72 -15.95 17.92 11.43
N ALA A 73 -15.90 17.81 12.75
CA ALA A 73 -14.69 17.44 13.47
C ALA A 73 -14.23 16.01 13.11
N ASP A 74 -15.15 15.06 13.03
CA ASP A 74 -14.84 13.68 12.66
C ASP A 74 -14.44 13.56 11.18
N ALA A 75 -15.14 14.25 10.28
CA ALA A 75 -14.75 14.33 8.87
C ALA A 75 -13.35 14.94 8.68
N LYS A 76 -13.00 15.97 9.47
CA LYS A 76 -11.65 16.56 9.44
C LYS A 76 -10.59 15.56 9.91
N LYS A 77 -10.84 14.83 11.00
CA LYS A 77 -9.92 13.78 11.48
C LYS A 77 -9.70 12.69 10.44
N GLN A 78 -10.78 12.21 9.82
CA GLN A 78 -10.70 11.20 8.78
C GLN A 78 -9.88 11.69 7.58
N LEU A 79 -10.13 12.93 7.13
CA LEU A 79 -9.37 13.54 6.04
C LEU A 79 -7.88 13.70 6.37
N GLU A 80 -7.53 14.00 7.62
CA GLU A 80 -6.13 14.03 8.06
C GLU A 80 -5.48 12.64 8.00
N VAL A 81 -6.20 11.59 8.41
CA VAL A 81 -5.74 10.20 8.30
C VAL A 81 -5.56 9.81 6.83
N ASP A 82 -6.56 10.08 5.97
CA ASP A 82 -6.52 9.77 4.55
C ASP A 82 -5.36 10.49 3.86
N ARG A 83 -5.08 11.74 4.22
CA ARG A 83 -3.90 12.47 3.73
C ARG A 83 -2.59 11.81 4.14
N ARG A 84 -2.49 11.29 5.37
CA ARG A 84 -1.29 10.57 5.84
C ARG A 84 -1.13 9.25 5.08
N VAL A 85 -2.21 8.51 4.87
CA VAL A 85 -2.20 7.26 4.10
C VAL A 85 -1.80 7.52 2.65
N ALA A 86 -2.39 8.53 2.01
CA ALA A 86 -2.04 8.91 0.63
C ALA A 86 -0.56 9.28 0.49
N ARG A 87 -0.01 10.08 1.41
CA ARG A 87 1.43 10.40 1.43
C ARG A 87 2.30 9.15 1.60
N ALA A 88 1.92 8.24 2.50
CA ALA A 88 2.64 7.00 2.70
C ALA A 88 2.59 6.09 1.46
N GLN A 89 1.45 6.05 0.77
CA GLN A 89 1.27 5.27 -0.45
C GLN A 89 2.14 5.79 -1.60
N VAL A 90 2.20 7.12 -1.80
CA VAL A 90 3.10 7.73 -2.79
C VAL A 90 4.56 7.39 -2.47
N SER A 91 4.99 7.56 -1.22
CA SER A 91 6.36 7.22 -0.82
C SER A 91 6.69 5.73 -1.03
N LYS A 92 5.75 4.84 -0.73
CA LYS A 92 5.88 3.40 -1.00
C LYS A 92 6.01 3.13 -2.51
N GLN A 93 5.19 3.77 -3.33
CA GLN A 93 5.21 3.59 -4.78
C GLN A 93 6.55 4.04 -5.38
N GLU A 94 7.07 5.20 -4.97
CA GLU A 94 8.39 5.67 -5.41
C GLU A 94 9.50 4.71 -4.98
N ARG A 95 9.43 4.19 -3.74
CA ARG A 95 10.39 3.18 -3.28
C ARG A 95 10.34 1.91 -4.11
N MET A 96 9.13 1.42 -4.43
CA MET A 96 8.96 0.23 -5.28
C MET A 96 9.54 0.47 -6.67
N ARG A 97 9.26 1.64 -7.27
CA ARG A 97 9.81 2.02 -8.58
C ARG A 97 11.33 2.02 -8.61
N VAL A 98 11.98 2.54 -7.56
CA VAL A 98 13.44 2.50 -7.42
C VAL A 98 13.95 1.07 -7.27
N MET A 99 13.25 0.23 -6.50
CA MET A 99 13.63 -1.18 -6.33
C MET A 99 13.50 -1.97 -7.63
N GLU A 100 12.45 -1.73 -8.42
CA GLU A 100 12.23 -2.31 -9.74
C GLU A 100 13.34 -1.89 -10.71
N ALA A 101 13.63 -0.59 -10.83
CA ALA A 101 14.70 -0.09 -11.70
C ALA A 101 16.08 -0.66 -11.32
N ARG A 102 16.35 -0.85 -10.02
CA ARG A 102 17.58 -1.53 -9.55
C ARG A 102 17.60 -3.01 -9.93
N GLY A 103 16.46 -3.69 -9.85
CA GLY A 103 16.31 -5.08 -10.31
C GLY A 103 16.60 -5.21 -11.80
N GLU A 104 15.97 -4.36 -12.62
CA GLU A 104 16.18 -4.33 -14.07
C GLU A 104 17.64 -4.09 -14.44
N ALA A 105 18.33 -3.17 -13.74
CA ALA A 105 19.75 -2.92 -13.96
C ALA A 105 20.61 -4.17 -13.65
N LEU A 106 20.30 -4.90 -12.59
CA LEU A 106 20.99 -6.16 -12.27
C LEU A 106 20.71 -7.25 -13.32
N ASP A 107 19.48 -7.34 -13.80
CA ASP A 107 19.12 -8.31 -14.84
C ASP A 107 19.82 -8.00 -16.17
N GLN A 108 19.98 -6.72 -16.52
CA GLN A 108 20.80 -6.31 -17.66
C GLN A 108 22.27 -6.73 -17.51
N VAL A 109 22.85 -6.62 -16.30
CA VAL A 109 24.22 -7.07 -16.03
C VAL A 109 24.33 -8.60 -16.20
N LYS A 110 23.35 -9.36 -15.71
CA LYS A 110 23.30 -10.82 -15.91
C LYS A 110 23.23 -11.18 -17.39
N GLN A 111 22.35 -10.52 -18.16
CA GLN A 111 22.22 -10.74 -19.60
C GLN A 111 23.50 -10.40 -20.38
N ARG A 112 24.17 -9.29 -20.05
CA ARG A 112 25.47 -8.94 -20.66
C ARG A 112 26.55 -9.96 -20.34
N THR A 113 26.57 -10.46 -19.10
CA THR A 113 27.50 -11.49 -18.66
C THR A 113 27.25 -12.80 -19.42
N GLU A 114 26.00 -13.22 -19.57
CA GLU A 114 25.63 -14.37 -20.40
C GLU A 114 26.14 -14.22 -21.83
N GLN A 115 25.96 -13.06 -22.45
CA GLN A 115 26.45 -12.80 -23.81
C GLN A 115 27.97 -12.91 -23.90
N GLN A 116 28.71 -12.39 -22.91
CA GLN A 116 30.17 -12.50 -22.86
C GLN A 116 30.64 -13.95 -22.66
N VAL A 117 29.97 -14.72 -21.80
CA VAL A 117 30.26 -16.14 -21.60
C VAL A 117 30.01 -16.93 -22.90
N ARG A 118 28.89 -16.66 -23.59
CA ARG A 118 28.61 -17.28 -24.89
C ARG A 118 29.62 -16.88 -25.97
N GLN A 119 30.20 -15.68 -25.91
CA GLN A 119 31.30 -15.30 -26.81
C GLN A 119 32.57 -16.09 -26.52
N LEU A 120 32.91 -16.30 -25.24
CA LEU A 120 34.07 -17.11 -24.83
C LEU A 120 33.98 -18.55 -25.35
N VAL A 121 32.78 -19.13 -25.38
CA VAL A 121 32.54 -20.49 -25.86
C VAL A 121 32.82 -20.62 -27.37
N LYS A 122 32.68 -19.55 -28.14
CA LYS A 122 33.02 -19.54 -29.57
C LYS A 122 34.54 -19.63 -29.81
N ASP A 123 35.35 -19.18 -28.85
CA ASP A 123 36.82 -19.28 -28.92
C ASP A 123 37.27 -20.71 -28.61
N SER A 124 37.35 -21.58 -29.63
CA SER A 124 37.66 -23.02 -29.48
C SER A 124 38.92 -23.31 -28.65
N THR A 125 39.99 -22.53 -28.79
CA THR A 125 41.25 -22.75 -28.05
C THR A 125 41.10 -22.49 -26.55
N LYS A 126 40.48 -21.36 -26.18
CA LYS A 126 40.25 -21.00 -24.78
C LYS A 126 39.20 -21.91 -24.15
N TYR A 127 38.14 -22.22 -24.89
CA TYR A 127 37.08 -23.10 -24.43
C TYR A 127 37.58 -24.53 -24.18
N LYS A 128 38.48 -25.05 -25.03
CA LYS A 128 39.11 -26.36 -24.81
C LYS A 128 39.92 -26.42 -23.51
N GLN A 129 40.69 -25.37 -23.21
CA GLN A 129 41.44 -25.28 -21.95
C GLN A 129 40.48 -25.22 -20.75
N LEU A 130 39.45 -24.39 -20.85
CA LEU A 130 38.42 -24.27 -19.81
C LEU A 130 37.71 -25.61 -19.56
N LEU A 131 37.34 -26.34 -20.61
CA LEU A 131 36.72 -27.67 -20.49
C LEU A 131 37.65 -28.68 -19.80
N ALA A 132 38.95 -28.65 -20.07
CA ALA A 132 39.92 -29.51 -19.39
C ALA A 132 39.97 -29.23 -17.89
N ASP A 133 39.99 -27.95 -17.49
CA ASP A 133 39.96 -27.54 -16.09
C ASP A 133 38.64 -27.87 -15.39
N LEU A 134 37.51 -27.68 -16.08
CA LEU A 134 36.19 -28.02 -15.54
C LEU A 134 36.05 -29.53 -15.32
N LEU A 135 36.51 -30.35 -16.27
CA LEU A 135 36.54 -31.81 -16.13
C LEU A 135 37.41 -32.25 -14.96
N ARG A 136 38.62 -31.68 -14.84
CA ARG A 136 39.53 -31.95 -13.72
C ARG A 136 38.89 -31.59 -12.38
N GLN A 137 38.29 -30.41 -12.26
CA GLN A 137 37.64 -29.97 -11.03
C GLN A 137 36.46 -30.89 -10.65
N SER A 138 35.61 -31.24 -11.61
CA SER A 138 34.46 -32.12 -11.36
C SER A 138 34.88 -33.54 -10.99
N ALA A 139 35.92 -34.07 -11.64
CA ALA A 139 36.44 -35.41 -11.34
C ALA A 139 37.02 -35.48 -9.91
N ILE A 140 37.75 -34.45 -9.49
CA ILE A 140 38.27 -34.33 -8.11
C ILE A 140 37.13 -34.21 -7.10
N ALA A 141 36.08 -33.46 -7.43
CA ALA A 141 34.94 -33.25 -6.52
C ALA A 141 34.13 -34.52 -6.25
N ILE A 142 33.98 -35.41 -7.25
CA ILE A 142 33.23 -36.67 -7.09
C ILE A 142 34.11 -37.78 -6.51
N ALA A 143 35.40 -37.83 -6.88
CA ALA A 143 36.39 -38.81 -6.39
C ALA A 143 35.93 -40.29 -6.48
N ALA A 144 35.06 -40.60 -7.46
CA ALA A 144 34.49 -41.92 -7.73
C ALA A 144 34.16 -42.04 -9.23
N ASP A 145 33.88 -43.26 -9.69
CA ASP A 145 33.47 -43.53 -11.08
C ASP A 145 32.23 -42.71 -11.45
N ALA A 146 32.31 -42.01 -12.57
CA ALA A 146 31.29 -41.03 -12.95
C ALA A 146 31.02 -41.02 -14.46
N ASP A 147 29.75 -40.82 -14.79
CA ASP A 147 29.25 -40.56 -16.12
C ASP A 147 29.34 -39.06 -16.43
N VAL A 148 30.13 -38.71 -17.44
CA VAL A 148 30.26 -37.35 -17.97
C VAL A 148 29.14 -37.10 -18.98
N VAL A 149 28.31 -36.11 -18.70
CA VAL A 149 27.27 -35.58 -19.58
C VAL A 149 27.80 -34.27 -20.17
N CYS A 150 27.83 -34.17 -21.50
CA CYS A 150 28.26 -32.98 -22.23
C CYS A 150 27.26 -32.62 -23.34
N ARG A 151 27.52 -31.53 -24.05
CA ARG A 151 26.77 -31.16 -25.26
C ARG A 151 27.16 -32.05 -26.43
N LYS A 152 26.26 -32.20 -27.41
CA LYS A 152 26.53 -32.94 -28.66
C LYS A 152 27.75 -32.41 -29.41
N GLN A 153 27.93 -31.09 -29.40
CA GLN A 153 29.01 -30.40 -30.10
C GLN A 153 30.38 -30.63 -29.44
N ASP A 154 30.38 -30.86 -28.12
CA ASP A 154 31.60 -30.91 -27.30
C ASP A 154 32.12 -32.33 -27.09
N GLU A 155 31.36 -33.36 -27.49
CA GLU A 155 31.74 -34.76 -27.27
C GLU A 155 33.14 -35.10 -27.79
N GLY A 156 33.49 -34.63 -28.99
CA GLY A 156 34.78 -34.92 -29.61
C GLY A 156 35.94 -34.35 -28.80
N VAL A 157 35.76 -33.16 -28.24
CA VAL A 157 36.76 -32.49 -27.39
C VAL A 157 36.84 -33.18 -26.03
N VAL A 158 35.70 -33.49 -25.41
CA VAL A 158 35.61 -34.16 -24.11
C VAL A 158 36.25 -35.54 -24.17
N LYS A 159 35.98 -36.35 -25.21
CA LYS A 159 36.61 -37.69 -25.41
C LYS A 159 38.13 -37.64 -25.38
N GLY A 160 38.73 -36.58 -25.95
CA GLY A 160 40.17 -36.38 -25.94
C GLY A 160 40.75 -35.98 -24.58
N LEU A 161 39.93 -35.40 -23.69
CA LEU A 161 40.32 -34.87 -22.39
C LEU A 161 40.07 -35.84 -21.23
N LEU A 162 39.27 -36.90 -21.42
CA LEU A 162 38.92 -37.87 -20.36
C LEU A 162 40.17 -38.47 -19.70
N LYS A 163 41.13 -38.95 -20.48
CA LYS A 163 42.36 -39.57 -19.94
C LYS A 163 43.17 -38.59 -19.06
N GLN A 164 43.27 -37.34 -19.49
CA GLN A 164 43.97 -36.30 -18.74
C GLN A 164 43.25 -35.98 -17.42
N ALA A 165 41.91 -35.99 -17.42
CA ALA A 165 41.12 -35.79 -16.22
C ALA A 165 41.20 -36.97 -15.23
N GLU A 166 41.22 -38.21 -15.74
CA GLU A 166 41.41 -39.43 -14.93
C GLU A 166 42.78 -39.43 -14.23
N GLU A 167 43.85 -39.12 -14.96
CA GLU A 167 45.21 -39.01 -14.39
C GLU A 167 45.28 -37.93 -13.32
N ALA A 168 44.70 -36.75 -13.57
CA ALA A 168 44.68 -35.66 -12.60
C ALA A 168 43.86 -35.98 -11.34
N ALA A 169 42.73 -36.67 -11.49
CA ALA A 169 41.92 -37.12 -10.36
C ALA A 169 42.64 -38.21 -9.55
N GLN A 170 43.34 -39.13 -10.21
CA GLN A 170 44.13 -40.16 -9.54
C GLN A 170 45.29 -39.56 -8.73
N GLN A 171 45.97 -38.56 -9.26
CA GLN A 171 47.05 -37.84 -8.56
C GLN A 171 46.54 -37.08 -7.33
N ALA A 172 45.37 -36.44 -7.43
CA ALA A 172 44.81 -35.62 -6.35
C ALA A 172 44.11 -36.45 -5.25
N CYS A 173 43.35 -37.47 -5.64
CA CYS A 173 42.50 -38.25 -4.73
C CYS A 173 43.10 -39.59 -4.30
N GLY A 174 44.17 -40.07 -4.97
CA GLY A 174 44.82 -41.34 -4.68
C GLY A 174 43.98 -42.58 -5.00
N LYS A 175 42.85 -42.41 -5.69
CA LYS A 175 41.94 -43.49 -6.12
C LYS A 175 41.85 -43.53 -7.64
N ALA A 176 41.77 -44.73 -8.21
CA ALA A 176 41.49 -44.87 -9.63
C ALA A 176 40.04 -44.44 -9.89
N VAL A 177 39.86 -43.45 -10.76
CA VAL A 177 38.55 -42.95 -11.19
C VAL A 177 38.36 -43.29 -12.66
N LYS A 178 37.25 -43.94 -13.00
CA LYS A 178 36.87 -44.20 -14.38
C LYS A 178 35.79 -43.22 -14.82
N LEU A 179 36.06 -42.48 -15.90
CA LEU A 179 35.12 -41.54 -16.49
C LEU A 179 34.50 -42.13 -17.76
N THR A 180 33.20 -42.38 -17.72
CA THR A 180 32.43 -42.87 -18.87
C THR A 180 31.65 -41.74 -19.50
N LEU A 181 31.64 -41.65 -20.83
CA LEU A 181 30.85 -40.63 -21.52
C LEU A 181 29.40 -41.13 -21.65
N SER A 182 28.46 -40.37 -21.07
CA SER A 182 27.04 -40.72 -21.10
C SER A 182 26.45 -40.57 -22.49
N LYS A 183 25.34 -41.28 -22.75
CA LYS A 183 24.51 -41.11 -23.97
C LYS A 183 23.51 -39.96 -23.82
N GLU A 184 23.32 -39.46 -22.60
CA GLU A 184 22.52 -38.28 -22.32
C GLU A 184 23.30 -37.01 -22.68
N HIS A 185 22.61 -36.01 -23.20
CA HIS A 185 23.22 -34.75 -23.62
C HIS A 185 22.62 -33.58 -22.87
N LEU A 186 23.44 -32.56 -22.60
CA LEU A 186 22.99 -31.30 -22.03
C LEU A 186 22.33 -30.41 -23.09
N ASP A 187 21.36 -29.60 -22.65
CA ASP A 187 20.70 -28.62 -23.50
C ASP A 187 21.64 -27.45 -23.85
N ASP A 188 21.65 -27.09 -25.13
CA ASP A 188 22.50 -26.04 -25.69
C ASP A 188 22.07 -24.63 -25.25
N GLU A 189 20.79 -24.41 -24.96
CA GLU A 189 20.31 -23.11 -24.49
C GLU A 189 20.47 -22.91 -22.98
N ALA A 190 20.24 -23.96 -22.19
CA ALA A 190 20.23 -23.85 -20.73
C ALA A 190 21.63 -23.86 -20.11
N SER A 191 22.56 -24.64 -20.67
CA SER A 191 23.84 -24.92 -19.97
C SER A 191 24.98 -23.93 -20.30
N TRP A 192 24.80 -23.13 -21.36
CA TRP A 192 25.80 -22.32 -22.09
C TRP A 192 27.16 -22.97 -22.44
N GLY A 193 27.42 -24.21 -22.00
CA GLY A 193 28.65 -24.97 -22.21
C GLY A 193 29.01 -25.75 -20.95
N GLY A 194 30.15 -26.44 -20.98
CA GLY A 194 30.67 -27.16 -19.82
C GLY A 194 30.17 -28.60 -19.69
N VAL A 195 30.33 -29.17 -18.50
CA VAL A 195 30.13 -30.60 -18.23
C VAL A 195 29.40 -30.82 -16.92
N THR A 196 28.54 -31.83 -16.89
CA THR A 196 27.92 -32.35 -15.67
C THR A 196 28.44 -33.77 -15.45
N LEU A 197 28.88 -34.08 -14.25
CA LEU A 197 29.28 -35.44 -13.89
C LEU A 197 28.24 -36.05 -12.95
N LYS A 198 27.82 -37.27 -13.23
CA LYS A 198 26.90 -38.06 -12.41
C LYS A 198 27.65 -39.27 -11.86
N SER A 199 27.66 -39.48 -10.55
CA SER A 199 28.27 -40.67 -9.96
C SER A 199 27.57 -41.94 -10.44
N ALA A 200 28.35 -42.95 -10.84
CA ALA A 200 27.84 -44.24 -11.33
C ALA A 200 27.42 -45.18 -10.18
N GLY A 201 27.87 -44.92 -8.95
CA GLY A 201 27.66 -45.80 -7.81
C GLY A 201 26.58 -45.31 -6.85
N GLY A 202 25.31 -45.74 -7.02
CA GLY A 202 24.20 -45.79 -6.04
C GLY A 202 23.73 -44.49 -5.35
N HIS A 203 24.66 -43.64 -4.93
CA HIS A 203 24.45 -42.29 -4.42
C HIS A 203 24.41 -41.33 -5.61
N LYS A 204 23.26 -40.71 -5.83
CA LYS A 204 23.01 -39.75 -6.93
C LYS A 204 23.70 -38.41 -6.64
N VAL A 205 25.03 -38.40 -6.58
CA VAL A 205 25.84 -37.18 -6.53
C VAL A 205 25.99 -36.66 -7.95
N ILE A 206 25.50 -35.44 -8.18
CA ILE A 206 25.59 -34.75 -9.47
C ILE A 206 26.44 -33.51 -9.24
N CYS A 207 27.53 -33.39 -9.99
CA CYS A 207 28.36 -32.20 -10.03
C CYS A 207 28.04 -31.44 -11.32
N ASP A 208 27.21 -30.41 -11.20
CA ASP A 208 26.86 -29.52 -12.31
C ASP A 208 27.92 -28.43 -12.44
N ASN A 209 28.84 -28.61 -13.39
CA ASN A 209 29.91 -27.66 -13.68
C ASN A 209 29.71 -26.99 -15.04
N THR A 210 28.44 -26.77 -15.39
CA THR A 210 28.04 -26.01 -16.57
C THR A 210 28.35 -24.53 -16.39
N LEU A 211 28.58 -23.82 -17.49
CA LEU A 211 28.89 -22.38 -17.41
C LEU A 211 27.72 -21.57 -16.85
N ALA A 212 26.49 -21.99 -17.14
CA ALA A 212 25.28 -21.38 -16.57
C ALA A 212 25.23 -21.53 -15.03
N ALA A 213 25.42 -22.75 -14.51
CA ALA A 213 25.39 -23.01 -13.07
C ALA A 213 26.49 -22.23 -12.33
N ARG A 214 27.72 -22.25 -12.86
CA ARG A 214 28.84 -21.49 -12.30
C ARG A 214 28.57 -19.99 -12.29
N THR A 215 28.03 -19.46 -13.38
CA THR A 215 27.72 -18.02 -13.48
C THR A 215 26.64 -17.64 -12.46
N ALA A 216 25.62 -18.48 -12.28
CA ALA A 216 24.60 -18.29 -11.25
C ALA A 216 25.20 -18.30 -9.84
N HIS A 217 26.05 -19.27 -9.51
CA HIS A 217 26.75 -19.33 -8.22
C HIS A 217 27.62 -18.10 -7.97
N CYS A 218 28.40 -17.66 -8.96
CA CYS A 218 29.20 -16.43 -8.85
C CYS A 218 28.31 -15.22 -8.59
N PHE A 219 27.16 -15.12 -9.27
CA PHE A 219 26.23 -14.03 -9.02
C PHE A 219 25.66 -14.07 -7.61
N ASP A 220 25.28 -15.24 -7.10
CA ASP A 220 24.70 -15.35 -5.76
C ASP A 220 25.72 -14.96 -4.67
N GLU A 221 26.98 -15.39 -4.80
CA GLU A 221 28.05 -15.05 -3.87
C GLU A 221 28.47 -13.58 -3.96
N GLN A 222 28.61 -13.06 -5.19
CA GLN A 222 29.13 -11.71 -5.43
C GLN A 222 28.04 -10.64 -5.55
N MET A 223 26.75 -11.01 -5.42
CA MET A 223 25.64 -10.07 -5.49
C MET A 223 25.79 -8.88 -4.54
N PRO A 224 26.23 -9.05 -3.27
CA PRO A 224 26.44 -7.94 -2.35
C PRO A 224 27.49 -6.95 -2.89
N THR A 225 28.61 -7.48 -3.40
CA THR A 225 29.71 -6.71 -3.99
C THR A 225 29.24 -5.95 -5.23
N VAL A 226 28.56 -6.63 -6.16
CA VAL A 226 28.02 -6.03 -7.38
C VAL A 226 27.03 -4.90 -7.05
N ARG A 227 26.14 -5.10 -6.06
CA ARG A 227 25.21 -4.06 -5.60
C ARG A 227 25.93 -2.87 -4.98
N HIS A 228 27.00 -3.10 -4.24
CA HIS A 228 27.81 -2.04 -3.67
C HIS A 228 28.42 -1.17 -4.78
N TYR A 229 29.06 -1.77 -5.78
CA TYR A 229 29.68 -1.01 -6.87
C TYR A 229 28.67 -0.31 -7.78
N LEU A 230 27.50 -0.89 -8.01
CA LEU A 230 26.49 -0.30 -8.91
C LEU A 230 25.68 0.84 -8.28
N PHE A 231 25.38 0.75 -6.97
CA PHE A 231 24.38 1.64 -6.35
C PHE A 231 24.92 2.50 -5.21
N HIS A 232 26.19 2.34 -4.81
CA HIS A 232 26.76 3.12 -3.74
C HIS A 232 27.44 4.40 -4.28
N GLU A 233 27.10 5.55 -3.71
CA GLU A 233 27.56 6.88 -4.18
C GLU A 233 29.08 7.07 -4.10
N LYS A 234 29.78 6.28 -3.28
CA LYS A 234 31.25 6.37 -3.07
C LYS A 234 32.03 5.18 -3.64
N ALA A 235 31.39 4.31 -4.41
CA ALA A 235 32.10 3.19 -5.02
C ALA A 235 32.96 3.71 -6.18
N HIS A 236 34.27 3.58 -6.05
CA HIS A 236 35.22 3.80 -7.14
C HIS A 236 35.65 2.44 -7.70
N PHE A 237 35.75 2.37 -9.04
CA PHE A 237 36.33 1.24 -9.77
C PHE A 237 37.86 1.23 -9.64
#